data_AF-A0A6C2DSE3-F1
#
_entry.id   AF-A0A6C2DSE3-F1
#
_cell.length_a   1.000
_cell.length_b   1.000
_cell.length_c   1.000
_cell.angle_alpha   90.00
_cell.angle_beta   90.00
_cell.angle_gamma   90.00
#
_symmetry.space_group_name_H-M   'P 1'
#
loop_
_entity.id
_entity.type
_entity.pdbx_description
1 polymer ?
#
loop_
_entity_poly.entity_id
_entity_poly.type
_entity_poly.pdbx_seq_one_letter_code
_entity_poly.pdbx_strand_id
1 'polypeptide(L)'
;MNYLTGLIFIAAALLEVGGDALVRKGLVSSNIALVIAGFLTLGCYGLMVNLVQWDFSKLLGVYVAVFAVISVLWGFLIFKESIPNSTWIGLAAIVAGGVIIQSGVK
;
A
#
# COMPACT_ATOMS: atom_id res chain seq x y z
N MET A 1 -17.83 10.83 -0.06
CA MET A 1 -17.09 9.72 0.56
C MET A 1 -17.44 9.67 2.03
N ASN A 2 -17.99 8.56 2.53
CA ASN A 2 -18.12 8.39 3.97
C ASN A 2 -16.70 8.34 4.57
N TYR A 3 -16.46 9.07 5.65
CA TYR A 3 -15.16 9.08 6.34
C TYR A 3 -14.67 7.67 6.71
N LEU A 4 -15.60 6.73 6.94
CA LEU A 4 -15.32 5.30 7.13
C LEU A 4 -14.54 4.67 5.98
N THR A 5 -14.88 4.99 4.73
CA THR A 5 -14.24 4.39 3.54
C THR A 5 -12.78 4.80 3.46
N GLY A 6 -12.47 6.09 3.71
CA GLY A 6 -11.09 6.57 3.74
C GLY A 6 -10.27 5.93 4.86
N LEU A 7 -10.86 5.73 6.04
CA LEU A 7 -10.23 5.05 7.17
C LEU A 7 -9.92 3.58 6.85
N ILE A 8 -10.83 2.88 6.18
CA ILE A 8 -10.60 1.51 5.71
C ILE A 8 -9.41 1.46 4.76
N PHE A 9 -9.31 2.38 3.79
CA PHE A 9 -8.17 2.41 2.87
C PHE A 9 -6.84 2.67 3.56
N ILE A 10 -6.80 3.59 4.52
CA ILE A 10 -5.58 3.86 5.28
C ILE A 10 -5.19 2.63 6.10
N ALA A 11 -6.15 2.01 6.80
CA ALA A 11 -5.90 0.78 7.56
C ALA A 11 -5.42 -0.35 6.65
N ALA A 12 -6.01 -0.49 5.47
CA ALA A 12 -5.68 -1.52 4.50
C ALA A 12 -4.25 -1.31 3.94
N ALA A 13 -3.89 -0.08 3.57
CA ALA A 13 -2.54 0.22 3.12
C ALA A 13 -1.48 0.08 4.23
N LEU A 14 -1.82 0.38 5.49
CA LEU A 14 -0.92 0.11 6.62
C LEU A 14 -0.70 -1.39 6.85
N LEU A 15 -1.76 -2.21 6.73
CA LEU A 15 -1.65 -3.67 6.81
C LEU A 15 -0.81 -4.23 5.67
N GLU A 16 -0.98 -3.71 4.47
CA GLU A 16 -0.20 -4.12 3.31
C GLU A 16 1.29 -3.79 3.47
N VAL A 17 1.62 -2.53 3.77
CA VAL A 17 3.01 -2.09 3.94
C VAL A 17 3.66 -2.78 5.16
N GLY A 18 2.90 -2.97 6.24
CA GLY A 18 3.36 -3.71 7.41
C GLY A 18 3.57 -5.19 7.11
N GLY A 19 2.69 -5.81 6.34
CA GLY A 19 2.81 -7.20 5.88
C GLY A 19 4.07 -7.40 5.04
N ASP A 20 4.30 -6.53 4.05
CA ASP A 20 5.51 -6.54 3.22
C ASP A 20 6.78 -6.33 4.04
N ALA A 21 6.76 -5.41 5.00
CA ALA A 21 7.87 -5.19 5.91
C ALA A 21 8.17 -6.44 6.77
N LEU A 22 7.15 -7.15 7.25
CA LEU A 22 7.30 -8.39 8.01
C LEU A 22 7.87 -9.53 7.16
N VAL A 23 7.38 -9.69 5.92
CA VAL A 23 7.93 -10.67 4.97
C VAL A 23 9.40 -10.36 4.68
N ARG A 24 9.73 -9.10 4.32
CA ARG A 24 11.11 -8.67 4.04
C ARG A 24 12.01 -8.93 5.25
N LYS A 25 11.57 -8.56 6.45
CA LYS A 25 12.34 -8.80 7.68
C LYS A 25 12.52 -10.28 7.94
N GLY A 26 11.48 -11.10 7.78
CA GLY A 26 11.53 -12.55 7.96
C GLY A 26 12.47 -13.25 6.98
N LEU A 27 12.47 -12.83 5.71
CA LEU A 27 13.40 -13.35 4.71
C LEU A 27 14.86 -12.98 5.03
N VAL A 28 15.12 -11.72 5.38
CA VAL A 28 16.45 -11.24 5.74
C VAL A 28 16.99 -11.93 7.01
N SER A 29 16.13 -12.17 8.01
CA SER A 29 16.53 -12.82 9.25
C SER A 29 16.36 -14.35 9.26
N SER A 30 16.01 -14.96 8.11
CA SER A 30 15.61 -16.38 8.00
C SER A 30 14.59 -16.84 9.05
N ASN A 31 13.72 -15.94 9.49
CA ASN A 31 12.69 -16.22 10.50
C ASN A 31 11.35 -16.49 9.80
N ILE A 32 11.04 -17.78 9.65
CA ILE A 32 9.82 -18.27 9.00
C ILE A 32 8.54 -17.77 9.70
N ALA A 33 8.56 -17.56 11.02
CA ALA A 33 7.39 -17.07 11.74
C ALA A 33 7.02 -15.65 11.31
N LEU A 34 8.02 -14.78 11.07
CA LEU A 34 7.80 -13.43 10.54
C LEU A 34 7.28 -13.46 9.10
N VAL A 35 7.76 -14.39 8.28
CA VAL A 35 7.28 -14.58 6.90
C VAL A 35 5.81 -15.01 6.91
N ILE A 36 5.44 -15.99 7.72
CA ILE A 36 4.04 -16.45 7.85
C ILE A 36 3.14 -15.33 8.38
N ALA A 37 3.59 -14.59 9.40
CA ALA A 37 2.82 -13.46 9.94
C ALA A 37 2.60 -12.37 8.88
N GLY A 38 3.63 -12.03 8.10
CA GLY A 38 3.51 -11.09 6.99
C GLY A 38 2.54 -11.59 5.91
N PHE A 39 2.65 -12.86 5.52
CA PHE A 39 1.76 -13.49 4.54
C PHE A 39 0.29 -13.48 4.98
N LEU A 40 0.01 -13.83 6.24
CA LEU A 40 -1.35 -13.79 6.80
C LEU A 40 -1.89 -12.35 6.84
N THR A 41 -1.03 -11.38 7.17
CA THR A 41 -1.41 -9.96 7.20
C THR A 41 -1.79 -9.49 5.79
N LEU A 42 -0.99 -9.82 4.78
CA LEU A 42 -1.28 -9.52 3.37
C LEU A 42 -2.55 -10.22 2.87
N GLY A 43 -2.75 -11.48 3.25
CA GLY A 43 -3.96 -12.23 2.91
C GLY A 43 -5.23 -11.60 3.50
N CYS A 44 -5.21 -11.25 4.79
CA CYS A 44 -6.32 -10.56 5.45
C CYS A 44 -6.62 -9.21 4.81
N TYR A 45 -5.57 -8.44 4.49
CA TYR A 45 -5.69 -7.18 3.76
C TYR A 45 -6.38 -7.38 2.40
N GLY A 46 -5.89 -8.32 1.59
CA GLY A 46 -6.42 -8.59 0.25
C GLY A 46 -7.89 -9.01 0.28
N LEU A 47 -8.29 -9.80 1.29
CA LEU A 47 -9.69 -10.14 1.51
C LEU A 47 -10.52 -8.91 1.89
N MET A 48 -10.03 -8.06 2.80
CA MET A 48 -10.74 -6.87 3.26
C MET A 48 -10.99 -5.87 2.12
N VAL A 49 -10.01 -5.65 1.23
CA VAL A 49 -10.15 -4.69 0.12
C VAL A 49 -11.12 -5.18 -0.95
N ASN A 50 -11.17 -6.49 -1.21
CA ASN A 50 -12.04 -7.09 -2.24
C ASN A 50 -13.49 -7.32 -1.76
N LEU A 51 -13.75 -7.25 -0.45
CA LEU A 51 -15.10 -7.28 0.09
C LEU A 51 -15.87 -5.97 -0.15
N VAL A 52 -15.17 -4.88 -0.48
CA VAL A 52 -15.78 -3.59 -0.79
C VAL A 52 -16.24 -3.56 -2.25
N GLN A 53 -17.55 -3.46 -2.48
CA GLN A 53 -18.15 -3.39 -3.82
C GLN A 53 -17.92 -2.03 -4.48
N TRP A 54 -16.70 -1.79 -4.96
CA TRP A 54 -16.32 -0.64 -5.77
C TRP A 54 -15.93 -1.08 -7.18
N ASP A 55 -15.97 -0.14 -8.13
CA ASP A 55 -15.44 -0.39 -9.48
C ASP A 55 -13.96 -0.71 -9.38
N PHE A 56 -13.61 -1.99 -9.61
CA PHE A 56 -12.26 -2.53 -9.42
C PHE A 56 -11.18 -1.67 -10.10
N SER A 57 -11.44 -1.18 -11.31
CA SER A 57 -10.51 -0.33 -12.06
C SER A 57 -10.23 1.02 -11.40
N LYS A 58 -11.23 1.64 -10.75
CA LYS A 58 -11.04 2.91 -10.03
C LYS A 58 -10.38 2.69 -8.68
N LEU A 59 -10.78 1.62 -7.99
CA LEU A 59 -10.19 1.20 -6.73
C LEU A 59 -8.69 0.95 -6.90
N LEU A 60 -8.30 0.20 -7.93
CA LEU A 60 -6.90 -0.16 -8.21
C LEU A 60 -6.02 1.08 -8.44
N GLY A 61 -6.50 2.09 -9.17
CA GLY A 61 -5.74 3.32 -9.43
C GLY A 61 -5.44 4.13 -8.16
N VAL A 62 -6.46 4.38 -7.33
CA VAL A 62 -6.28 5.11 -6.06
C VAL A 62 -5.44 4.29 -5.09
N TYR A 63 -5.68 2.99 -5.03
CA TYR A 63 -4.99 2.08 -4.15
C TYR A 63 -3.48 2.01 -4.42
N VAL A 64 -3.07 1.86 -5.69
CA VAL A 64 -1.64 1.85 -6.07
C VAL A 64 -0.96 3.16 -5.68
N ALA A 65 -1.64 4.30 -5.87
CA ALA A 65 -1.11 5.60 -5.46
C ALA A 65 -0.92 5.72 -3.94
N VAL A 66 -1.93 5.32 -3.17
CA VAL A 66 -1.86 5.34 -1.69
C VAL A 66 -0.79 4.38 -1.17
N PHE A 67 -0.73 3.17 -1.71
CA PHE A 67 0.28 2.17 -1.38
C PHE A 67 1.70 2.68 -1.63
N ALA A 68 1.95 3.28 -2.80
CA ALA A 68 3.27 3.84 -3.13
C ALA A 68 3.68 4.95 -2.15
N VAL A 69 2.75 5.84 -1.79
CA VAL A 69 3.02 6.92 -0.82
C VAL A 69 3.35 6.36 0.55
N ILE A 70 2.53 5.44 1.07
CA ILE A 70 2.73 4.88 2.42
C ILE A 70 4.00 4.03 2.45
N SER A 71 4.32 3.28 1.38
CA SER A 71 5.56 2.49 1.27
C SER A 71 6.81 3.36 1.33
N VAL A 72 6.85 4.46 0.56
CA VAL A 72 7.99 5.39 0.57
C VAL A 72 8.11 6.09 1.92
N LEU A 73 6.98 6.53 2.50
CA LEU A 73 6.97 7.13 3.85
C LEU A 73 7.43 6.14 4.92
N TRP A 74 7.04 4.88 4.83
CA TRP A 74 7.48 3.84 5.76
C TRP A 74 8.98 3.58 5.63
N GLY A 75 9.50 3.49 4.40
CA GLY A 75 10.94 3.40 4.12
C GLY A 75 11.72 4.57 4.71
N PHE A 76 11.20 5.78 4.51
CA PHE A 76 11.81 7.00 5.02
C PHE A 76 11.74 7.14 6.55
N LEU A 77 10.61 6.84 7.18
CA LEU A 77 10.39 7.07 8.61
C LEU A 77 10.85 5.90 9.50
N ILE A 78 10.56 4.67 9.11
CA ILE A 78 10.81 3.47 9.92
C ILE A 78 12.18 2.89 9.63
N PHE A 79 12.51 2.70 8.35
CA PHE A 79 13.82 2.17 7.96
C PHE A 79 14.90 3.25 7.87
N LYS A 80 14.53 4.54 7.96
CA LYS A 80 15.44 5.69 7.84
C LYS A 80 16.30 5.62 6.57
N GLU A 81 15.73 5.05 5.50
CA GLU A 81 16.41 4.93 4.21
C GLU A 81 16.55 6.32 3.58
N SER A 82 17.73 6.60 3.01
CA SER A 82 17.94 7.82 2.22
C SER A 82 17.26 7.65 0.86
N ILE A 83 16.03 8.16 0.74
CA ILE A 83 15.25 8.09 -0.49
C ILE A 83 15.81 9.09 -1.52
N PRO A 84 16.30 8.62 -2.69
CA PRO A 84 16.86 9.51 -3.70
C PRO A 84 15.77 10.39 -4.34
N ASN A 85 16.17 11.56 -4.85
CA ASN A 85 15.26 12.51 -5.49
C ASN A 85 14.49 11.90 -6.69
N SER A 86 15.07 10.92 -7.38
CA SER A 86 14.40 10.19 -8.46
C SER A 86 13.17 9.41 -7.98
N THR A 87 13.21 8.82 -6.78
CA THR A 87 12.07 8.10 -6.18
C THR A 87 10.91 9.05 -5.88
N TRP A 88 11.19 10.28 -5.43
CA TRP A 88 10.15 11.29 -5.21
C TRP A 88 9.45 11.71 -6.51
N ILE A 89 10.20 11.84 -7.61
CA ILE A 89 9.65 12.14 -8.93
C ILE A 89 8.79 10.97 -9.42
N GLY A 90 9.27 9.74 -9.26
CA GLY A 90 8.49 8.53 -9.58
C GLY A 90 7.19 8.44 -8.76
N LEU A 91 7.27 8.76 -7.46
CA LEU A 91 6.10 8.80 -6.58
C LEU A 91 5.07 9.83 -7.06
N ALA A 92 5.51 11.03 -7.44
CA ALA A 92 4.63 12.06 -7.99
C ALA A 92 3.94 11.57 -9.28
N ALA A 93 4.65 10.85 -10.15
CA ALA A 93 4.07 10.27 -11.36
C ALA A 93 3.02 9.18 -11.06
N ILE A 94 3.26 8.31 -10.07
CA ILE A 94 2.28 7.30 -9.64
C ILE A 94 1.02 7.97 -9.09
N VAL A 95 1.17 9.00 -8.25
CA VAL A 95 0.04 9.75 -7.70
C VAL A 95 -0.75 10.44 -8.82
N ALA A 96 -0.07 11.07 -9.78
CA ALA A 96 -0.70 11.67 -10.94
C ALA A 96 -1.47 10.62 -11.77
N GLY A 97 -0.86 9.45 -12.01
CA GLY A 97 -1.51 8.32 -12.68
C GLY A 97 -2.78 7.84 -11.95
N GLY A 98 -2.72 7.72 -10.62
CA GLY A 98 -3.89 7.37 -9.80
C GLY A 98 -5.02 8.41 -9.90
N VAL A 99 -4.68 9.71 -9.91
CA VAL A 99 -5.65 10.80 -10.10
C VAL A 99 -6.28 10.75 -11.49
N ILE A 100 -5.50 10.46 -12.53
CA ILE A 100 -6.00 10.31 -13.90
C ILE A 100 -6.98 9.14 -14.00
N ILE A 101 -6.63 7.97 -13.45
CA ILE A 101 -7.51 6.79 -13.42
C ILE A 101 -8.82 7.09 -12.68
N GLN A 102 -8.72 7.79 -11.53
CA GLN A 102 -9.90 8.18 -10.76
C GLN A 102 -10.79 9.19 -11.51
N SER A 103 -10.19 10.08 -12.28
CA SER A 103 -10.88 11.10 -13.09
C SER A 103 -11.49 10.53 -14.37
N GLY A 104 -11.19 9.28 -14.71
CA GLY A 104 -11.85 8.55 -15.79
C GLY A 104 -13.36 8.50 -15.55
N VAL A 105 -14.10 9.27 -16.36
CA VAL A 105 -15.57 9.24 -16.35
C VAL A 105 -16.01 7.87 -16.85
N LYS A 106 -17.07 7.34 -16.24
CA LYS A 106 -17.65 6.05 -16.60
C LYS A 106 -18.42 6.17 -17.92
#